data_AF-A0A4W5JMK8-F1
#
_entry.id   AF-A0A4W5JMK8-F1
#
_cell.length_a   1.000
_cell.length_b   1.000
_cell.length_c   1.000
_cell.angle_alpha   90.00
_cell.angle_beta   90.00
_cell.angle_gamma   90.00
#
_symmetry.space_group_name_H-M   'P 1'
#
loop_
_entity.id
_entity.type
_entity.pdbx_description
1 polymer ?
#
loop_
_entity_poly.entity_id
_entity_poly.type
_entity_poly.pdbx_seq_one_letter_code
_entity_poly.pdbx_strand_id
1 'polypeptide(L)'
;MDPKKGIRFLIDSGLLKNTSVDIAQFLYKGEGLNKTAIGDYLGERNDFNLEVLHAFVELHEFTDLNLVQALRQFLWSFRLPGEAQKIDRMMESFAQRYCHCNPGVFQHSGIEKPP
;
A
#
# COMPACT_ATOMS: atom_id res chain seq x y z
N MET A 1 -15.59 -13.14 4.61
CA MET A 1 -15.75 -12.96 3.15
C MET A 1 -14.36 -12.75 2.56
N ASP A 2 -14.01 -13.41 1.47
CA ASP A 2 -12.67 -13.32 0.87
C ASP A 2 -12.53 -12.04 0.03
N PRO A 3 -11.55 -11.14 0.34
CA PRO A 3 -11.35 -9.91 -0.43
C PRO A 3 -11.05 -10.18 -1.91
N LYS A 4 -10.28 -11.24 -2.20
CA LYS A 4 -9.96 -11.65 -3.58
C LYS A 4 -11.20 -11.98 -4.40
N LYS A 5 -12.20 -12.64 -3.79
CA LYS A 5 -13.45 -12.99 -4.49
C LYS A 5 -14.31 -11.74 -4.74
N GLY A 6 -14.35 -10.81 -3.79
CA GLY A 6 -15.06 -9.53 -3.97
C GLY A 6 -14.49 -8.70 -5.11
N ILE A 7 -13.17 -8.56 -5.16
CA ILE A 7 -12.48 -7.85 -6.26
C ILE A 7 -12.73 -8.55 -7.59
N ARG A 8 -12.60 -9.89 -7.64
CA ARG A 8 -12.88 -10.69 -8.85
C ARG A 8 -14.32 -10.47 -9.35
N PHE A 9 -15.30 -10.45 -8.44
CA PHE A 9 -16.69 -10.22 -8.79
C PHE A 9 -16.92 -8.82 -9.39
N LEU A 10 -16.29 -7.78 -8.83
CA LEU A 10 -16.36 -6.42 -9.37
C LEU A 10 -15.73 -6.32 -10.75
N ILE A 11 -14.63 -7.04 -10.97
CA ILE A 11 -13.96 -7.13 -12.28
C ILE A 11 -14.87 -7.82 -13.30
N ASP A 12 -15.42 -8.98 -12.94
CA ASP A 12 -16.29 -9.76 -13.82
C ASP A 12 -17.59 -9.02 -14.17
N SER A 13 -18.11 -8.25 -13.21
CA SER A 13 -19.28 -7.39 -13.41
C SER A 13 -18.97 -6.10 -14.21
N GLY A 14 -17.71 -5.85 -14.58
CA GLY A 14 -17.28 -4.65 -15.29
C GLY A 14 -17.28 -3.37 -14.45
N LEU A 15 -17.44 -3.48 -13.13
CA LEU A 15 -17.45 -2.35 -12.18
C LEU A 15 -16.05 -1.89 -11.77
N LEU A 16 -15.05 -2.76 -11.92
CA LEU A 16 -13.66 -2.50 -11.58
C LEU A 16 -12.74 -3.03 -12.67
N LYS A 17 -11.69 -2.30 -13.05
CA LYS A 17 -10.71 -2.83 -14.00
C LYS A 17 -9.71 -3.72 -13.28
N ASN A 18 -9.26 -4.77 -13.97
CA ASN A 18 -8.21 -5.66 -13.46
C ASN A 18 -6.80 -5.05 -13.61
N THR A 19 -6.61 -3.84 -13.07
CA THR A 19 -5.32 -3.13 -13.07
C THR A 19 -4.92 -2.83 -11.63
N SER A 20 -3.61 -2.76 -11.37
CA SER A 20 -3.09 -2.44 -10.04
C SER A 20 -3.60 -1.09 -9.53
N VAL A 21 -3.65 -0.09 -10.43
CA VAL A 21 -4.08 1.29 -10.12
C VAL A 21 -5.57 1.38 -9.80
N ASP A 22 -6.45 0.79 -10.63
CA ASP A 22 -7.90 0.85 -10.38
C ASP A 22 -8.26 0.11 -9.08
N ILE A 23 -7.63 -1.06 -8.84
CA ILE A 23 -7.85 -1.81 -7.60
C ILE A 23 -7.31 -1.04 -6.40
N ALA A 24 -6.12 -0.42 -6.50
CA ALA A 24 -5.57 0.42 -5.44
C ALA A 24 -6.51 1.59 -5.10
N GLN A 25 -7.05 2.29 -6.11
CA GLN A 25 -8.02 3.37 -5.89
C GLN A 25 -9.30 2.87 -5.22
N PHE A 26 -9.80 1.71 -5.63
CA PHE A 26 -10.97 1.08 -5.01
C PHE A 26 -10.71 0.75 -3.52
N LEU A 27 -9.57 0.12 -3.23
CA LEU A 27 -9.16 -0.19 -1.85
C LEU A 27 -8.96 1.10 -1.03
N TYR A 28 -8.41 2.15 -1.63
CA TYR A 28 -8.17 3.44 -0.97
C TYR A 28 -9.47 4.17 -0.62
N LYS A 29 -10.46 4.16 -1.52
CA LYS A 29 -11.80 4.71 -1.22
C LYS A 29 -12.45 3.98 -0.04
N GLY A 30 -12.28 2.67 0.05
CA GLY A 30 -12.68 1.89 1.23
C GLY A 30 -14.17 1.89 1.54
N GLU A 31 -15.05 2.38 0.65
CA GLU A 31 -16.49 2.46 0.89
C GLU A 31 -17.09 1.06 1.03
N GLY A 32 -17.55 0.73 2.24
CA GLY A 32 -18.14 -0.57 2.57
C GLY A 32 -17.13 -1.72 2.66
N LEU A 33 -15.82 -1.45 2.58
CA LEU A 33 -14.77 -2.46 2.67
C LEU A 33 -14.27 -2.65 4.10
N ASN A 34 -13.96 -3.90 4.44
CA ASN A 34 -13.33 -4.21 5.71
C ASN A 34 -11.84 -3.87 5.67
N LYS A 35 -11.38 -2.94 6.53
CA LYS A 35 -9.98 -2.51 6.63
C LYS A 35 -9.00 -3.66 6.89
N THR A 36 -9.42 -4.70 7.60
CA THR A 36 -8.62 -5.92 7.82
C THR A 36 -8.44 -6.69 6.52
N ALA A 37 -9.50 -6.83 5.72
CA ALA A 37 -9.42 -7.52 4.44
C ALA A 37 -8.58 -6.74 3.42
N ILE A 38 -8.58 -5.40 3.48
CA ILE A 38 -7.68 -4.55 2.69
C ILE A 38 -6.23 -4.84 3.07
N GLY A 39 -5.89 -4.80 4.36
CA GLY A 39 -4.55 -5.11 4.85
C GLY A 39 -4.09 -6.51 4.45
N ASP A 40 -4.96 -7.51 4.61
CA ASP A 40 -4.63 -8.87 4.20
C ASP A 40 -4.36 -8.98 2.70
N TYR A 41 -5.14 -8.30 1.85
CA TYR A 41 -4.93 -8.31 0.40
C TYR A 41 -3.64 -7.59 0.00
N LEU A 42 -3.35 -6.42 0.59
CA LEU A 42 -2.15 -5.65 0.30
C LEU A 42 -0.86 -6.32 0.82
N GLY A 43 -0.95 -7.12 1.88
CA GLY A 43 0.20 -7.81 2.46
C GLY A 43 0.57 -9.12 1.76
N GLU A 44 -0.20 -9.56 0.76
CA GLU A 44 0.08 -10.78 0.02
C GLU A 44 1.42 -10.74 -0.71
N ARG A 45 2.03 -11.92 -0.90
CA ARG A 45 3.33 -12.05 -1.57
C ARG A 45 3.29 -12.03 -3.10
N ASN A 46 2.10 -11.98 -3.67
CA ASN A 46 1.94 -12.09 -5.12
C ASN A 46 2.39 -10.80 -5.80
N ASP A 47 3.06 -10.90 -6.95
CA ASP A 47 3.57 -9.74 -7.70
C ASP A 47 2.47 -8.69 -7.96
N PHE A 48 1.29 -9.13 -8.37
CA PHE A 48 0.15 -8.24 -8.60
C PHE A 48 -0.33 -7.53 -7.32
N ASN A 49 -0.31 -8.22 -6.17
CA ASN A 49 -0.66 -7.61 -4.88
C ASN A 49 0.38 -6.58 -4.45
N LEU A 50 1.66 -6.82 -4.76
CA LEU A 50 2.73 -5.85 -4.54
C LEU A 50 2.55 -4.63 -5.46
N GLU A 51 2.23 -4.82 -6.74
CA GLU A 51 1.92 -3.69 -7.65
C GLU A 51 0.73 -2.86 -7.14
N VAL A 52 -0.32 -3.52 -6.64
CA VAL A 52 -1.47 -2.84 -6.01
C VAL A 52 -1.03 -2.09 -4.75
N LEU A 53 -0.16 -2.68 -3.91
CA LEU A 53 0.39 -2.03 -2.72
C LEU A 53 1.19 -0.77 -3.11
N HIS A 54 2.06 -0.87 -4.11
CA HIS A 54 2.81 0.29 -4.61
C HIS A 54 1.86 1.39 -5.08
N ALA A 55 0.91 1.07 -5.96
CA ALA A 55 -0.09 2.03 -6.44
C ALA A 55 -0.93 2.61 -5.28
N PHE A 56 -1.26 1.80 -4.26
CA PHE A 56 -2.02 2.24 -3.08
C PHE A 56 -1.23 3.22 -2.21
N VAL A 57 0.06 2.96 -2.02
CA VAL A 57 0.95 3.86 -1.29
C VAL A 57 1.17 5.15 -2.09
N GLU A 58 1.21 5.08 -3.43
CA GLU A 58 1.31 6.25 -4.29
C GLU A 58 0.11 7.21 -4.21
N LEU A 59 -1.08 6.68 -3.91
CA LEU A 59 -2.27 7.49 -3.67
C LEU A 59 -2.19 8.33 -2.38
N HIS A 60 -1.26 8.03 -1.48
CA HIS A 60 -1.03 8.83 -0.29
C HIS A 60 -0.04 9.97 -0.59
N GLU A 61 -0.45 11.20 -0.29
CA GLU A 61 0.44 12.36 -0.30
C GLU A 61 1.14 12.49 1.05
N PHE A 62 2.45 12.23 1.07
CA PHE A 62 3.31 12.37 2.25
C PHE A 62 4.18 13.64 2.24
N THR A 63 3.97 14.52 1.27
CA THR A 63 4.70 15.79 1.16
C THR A 63 4.41 16.67 2.39
N ASP A 64 5.45 17.30 2.94
CA ASP A 64 5.38 18.14 4.15
C ASP A 64 4.86 17.46 5.43
N LEU A 65 4.65 16.14 5.39
CA LEU A 65 4.27 15.35 6.57
C LEU A 65 5.52 14.78 7.24
N ASN A 66 5.55 14.82 8.57
CA ASN A 66 6.56 14.07 9.31
C ASN A 66 6.28 12.56 9.25
N LEU A 67 7.30 11.75 9.56
CA LEU A 67 7.22 10.28 9.46
C LEU A 67 6.03 9.72 10.25
N VAL A 68 5.77 10.24 11.44
CA VAL A 68 4.68 9.78 12.32
C VAL A 68 3.31 10.15 11.74
N GLN A 69 3.18 11.32 11.12
CA GLN A 69 1.95 11.78 10.46
C GLN A 69 1.67 10.95 9.21
N ALA A 70 2.67 10.76 8.36
CA ALA A 70 2.56 9.92 7.16
C ALA A 70 2.20 8.47 7.54
N LEU A 71 2.85 7.92 8.57
CA LEU A 71 2.59 6.56 9.05
C LEU A 71 1.18 6.45 9.66
N ARG A 72 0.74 7.45 10.44
CA ARG A 72 -0.64 7.50 10.95
C ARG A 72 -1.66 7.54 9.81
N GLN A 73 -1.44 8.32 8.76
CA GLN A 73 -2.32 8.36 7.59
C GLN A 73 -2.34 7.00 6.87
N PHE A 74 -1.18 6.42 6.62
CA PHE A 74 -1.06 5.12 5.96
C PHE A 74 -1.80 4.03 6.74
N LEU A 75 -1.61 3.98 8.06
CA LEU A 75 -2.30 3.04 8.96
C LEU A 75 -3.78 3.38 9.22
N TRP A 76 -4.26 4.53 8.77
CA TRP A 76 -5.67 4.88 8.85
C TRP A 76 -6.49 4.19 7.75
N SER A 77 -5.87 3.98 6.59
CA SER A 77 -6.50 3.45 5.38
C SER A 77 -6.78 1.95 5.47
N PHE A 78 -5.98 1.19 6.24
CA PHE A 78 -6.15 -0.26 6.41
C PHE A 78 -5.72 -0.72 7.81
N ARG A 79 -6.01 -1.98 8.17
CA ARG A 79 -5.48 -2.58 9.40
C ARG A 79 -4.25 -3.41 9.07
N LEU A 80 -3.15 -3.15 9.77
CA LEU A 80 -1.93 -3.95 9.64
C LEU A 80 -2.24 -5.43 9.93
N PRO A 81 -1.82 -6.34 9.04
CA PRO A 81 -1.86 -7.77 9.33
C PRO A 81 -0.92 -8.12 10.48
N GLY A 82 -1.21 -9.23 11.16
CA GLY A 82 -0.40 -9.69 12.30
C GLY A 82 0.89 -10.43 11.91
N GLU A 83 1.03 -10.86 10.65
CA GLU A 83 2.24 -11.56 10.22
C GLU A 83 3.39 -10.58 9.94
N ALA A 84 4.51 -10.77 10.63
CA ALA A 84 5.69 -9.91 10.52
C ALA A 84 6.15 -9.71 9.06
N GLN A 85 6.11 -10.77 8.23
CA GLN A 85 6.48 -10.69 6.81
C GLN A 85 5.59 -9.74 6.00
N LYS A 86 4.30 -9.66 6.31
CA LYS A 86 3.38 -8.75 5.63
C LYS A 86 3.62 -7.31 6.08
N ILE A 87 3.85 -7.12 7.38
CA ILE A 87 4.19 -5.81 7.96
C ILE A 87 5.46 -5.26 7.31
N ASP A 88 6.51 -6.07 7.21
CA ASP A 88 7.82 -5.68 6.66
C ASP A 88 7.69 -5.11 5.23
N ARG A 89 6.95 -5.79 4.35
CA ARG A 89 6.70 -5.33 2.97
C ARG A 89 5.91 -4.03 2.88
N MET A 90 4.88 -3.89 3.73
CA MET A 90 4.10 -2.66 3.77
C MET A 90 4.94 -1.48 4.26
N MET A 91 5.78 -1.73 5.27
CA MET A 91 6.69 -0.73 5.81
C MET A 91 7.78 -0.35 4.80
N GLU A 92 8.32 -1.30 4.05
CA GLU A 92 9.29 -1.04 2.98
C GLU A 92 8.67 -0.16 1.88
N SER A 93 7.47 -0.50 1.42
CA SER A 93 6.75 0.29 0.40
C SER A 93 6.44 1.70 0.89
N PHE A 94 6.00 1.83 2.14
CA PHE A 94 5.78 3.12 2.80
C PHE A 94 7.07 3.94 2.88
N ALA A 95 8.18 3.34 3.33
CA ALA A 95 9.46 4.01 3.47
C ALA A 95 9.98 4.52 2.12
N GLN A 96 9.89 3.70 1.07
CA GLN A 96 10.27 4.10 -0.29
C GLN A 96 9.47 5.32 -0.76
N ARG A 97 8.13 5.31 -0.59
CA ARG A 97 7.29 6.44 -0.97
C ARG A 97 7.58 7.69 -0.12
N TYR A 98 7.72 7.53 1.18
CA TYR A 98 7.99 8.64 2.09
C TYR A 98 9.31 9.32 1.74
N CYS A 99 10.39 8.56 1.49
CA CYS A 99 11.67 9.09 1.04
C CYS A 99 11.58 9.76 -0.33
N HIS A 100 10.76 9.22 -1.25
CA HIS A 100 10.53 9.83 -2.56
C HIS A 100 9.80 11.18 -2.45
N CYS A 101 8.78 11.28 -1.57
CA CYS A 101 8.07 12.54 -1.31
C CYS A 101 8.90 13.54 -0.48
N ASN A 102 9.84 13.05 0.32
CA ASN A 102 10.66 13.86 1.23
C ASN A 102 12.16 13.59 1.02
N PRO A 103 12.74 13.98 -0.12
CA PRO A 103 14.12 13.66 -0.49
C PRO A 103 15.19 14.27 0.45
N GLY A 104 14.81 15.24 1.29
CA GLY A 104 15.70 15.87 2.28
C GLY A 104 15.58 15.30 3.71
N VAL A 105 14.60 14.46 4.01
CA VAL A 105 14.34 13.99 5.38
C VAL A 105 15.19 12.77 5.73
N PHE A 106 15.46 11.89 4.76
CA PHE A 106 16.31 10.72 4.93
C PHE A 106 17.51 10.79 3.99
N GLN A 107 18.46 11.69 4.27
CA GLN A 107 19.80 11.57 3.71
C GLN A 107 20.59 10.55 4.55
N HIS A 108 21.01 9.47 3.89
CA HIS A 108 21.79 8.30 4.38
C HIS A 108 21.07 7.17 5.13
N SER A 109 20.91 6.06 4.41
CA SER A 109 21.44 4.76 4.85
C SER A 109 22.20 4.16 3.65
N GLY A 110 23.50 3.98 3.80
CA GLY A 110 24.44 3.78 2.70
C GLY A 110 24.26 2.49 1.90
N ILE A 111 24.36 2.63 0.58
CA ILE A 111 25.06 1.67 -0.26
C ILE A 111 25.97 2.52 -1.15
N GLU A 112 27.13 2.90 -0.62
CA GLU A 112 28.28 3.13 -1.50
C GLU A 112 28.51 1.81 -2.24
N LYS A 113 28.18 1.80 -3.54
CA LYS A 113 28.68 0.77 -4.44
C LYS A 113 30.19 0.97 -4.53
N PRO A 114 31.04 0.02 -4.11
CA PRO A 114 32.46 0.14 -4.38
C PRO A 114 32.69 0.01 -5.91
N PRO A 115 33.77 0.61 -6.42
CA PRO A 115 34.12 0.64 -7.84
C PRO A 115 34.39 -0.75 -8.44
#